data_AF-A0AAV2K1X3-F1
#
_entry.id   AF-A0AAV2K1X3-F1
#
_cell.length_a   1.000
_cell.length_b   1.000
_cell.length_c   1.000
_cell.angle_alpha   90.00
_cell.angle_beta   90.00
_cell.angle_gamma   90.00
#
_symmetry.space_group_name_H-M   'P 1'
#
loop_
_entity.id
_entity.type
_entity.pdbx_description
1 polymer ?
#
loop_
_entity_poly.entity_id
_entity_poly.type
_entity_poly.pdbx_seq_one_letter_code
_entity_poly.pdbx_strand_id
1 'polypeptide(L)' 'MGQFEGEHKKSKRLRFVAYRSIVSWCWGQLGARIRVVIPACAVLRIRQDFPDPDGQYVGFLPSGQPRLPLD' A
#
# COMPACT_ATOMS: atom_id res chain seq x y z
N MET A 1 -10.78 -15.14 -19.67
CA MET A 1 -10.69 -14.69 -18.26
C MET A 1 -9.27 -14.47 -17.72
N GLY A 2 -8.18 -14.75 -18.48
CA GLY A 2 -6.81 -14.63 -17.95
C GLY A 2 -6.14 -13.24 -17.95
N GLN A 3 -6.83 -12.18 -18.40
CA GLN A 3 -6.22 -10.83 -18.52
C GLN A 3 -6.40 -9.99 -17.24
N PHE A 4 -7.52 -10.15 -16.52
CA PHE A 4 -7.88 -9.33 -15.35
C PHE A 4 -7.00 -9.61 -14.12
N GLU A 5 -6.61 -10.86 -13.87
CA GLU A 5 -5.73 -11.20 -12.75
C GLU A 5 -4.30 -10.67 -12.91
N GLY A 6 -3.81 -10.59 -14.15
CA GLY A 6 -2.49 -10.06 -14.47
C GLY A 6 -2.39 -8.56 -14.15
N GLU A 7 -3.43 -7.81 -14.52
CA GLU A 7 -3.52 -6.38 -14.25
C GLU A 7 -3.71 -6.09 -12.75
N HIS A 8 -4.53 -6.88 -12.05
CA HIS A 8 -4.71 -6.78 -10.60
C HIS A 8 -3.38 -6.95 -9.83
N LYS A 9 -2.61 -7.99 -10.16
CA LYS A 9 -1.29 -8.24 -9.57
C LYS A 9 -0.33 -7.08 -9.84
N LYS A 10 -0.40 -6.46 -11.02
CA LYS A 10 0.41 -5.29 -11.39
C LYS A 10 0.02 -4.06 -10.57
N SER A 11 -1.26 -3.71 -10.49
CA SER A 11 -1.76 -2.57 -9.69
C SER A 11 -1.43 -2.71 -8.22
N LYS A 12 -1.52 -3.92 -7.65
CA LYS A 12 -1.08 -4.17 -6.27
C LYS A 12 0.41 -3.87 -6.06
N ARG A 13 1.28 -4.34 -6.96
CA ARG A 13 2.72 -4.04 -6.90
C ARG A 13 3.00 -2.55 -7.03
N LEU A 14 2.34 -1.88 -7.98
CA LEU A 14 2.50 -0.44 -8.21
C LEU A 14 2.05 0.39 -7.00
N ARG A 15 0.93 0.04 -6.34
CA ARG A 15 0.53 0.64 -5.05
C ARG A 15 1.63 0.55 -4.00
N PHE A 16 2.18 -0.64 -3.80
CA PHE A 16 3.25 -0.85 -2.81
C PHE A 16 4.51 -0.03 -3.14
N VAL A 17 4.88 0.06 -4.42
CA VAL A 17 5.98 0.92 -4.86
C VAL A 17 5.67 2.38 -4.59
N ALA A 18 4.48 2.88 -4.95
CA ALA A 18 4.08 4.27 -4.72
C ALA A 18 4.09 4.65 -3.24
N TYR A 19 3.58 3.78 -2.36
CA TYR A 19 3.68 3.97 -0.91
C TYR A 19 5.13 4.12 -0.46
N ARG A 20 6.02 3.24 -0.92
CA ARG A 20 7.44 3.28 -0.57
C ARG A 20 8.16 4.50 -1.14
N SER A 21 7.79 4.97 -2.34
CA SER A 21 8.38 6.15 -2.95
C SER A 21 8.09 7.40 -2.12
N ILE A 22 6.84 7.62 -1.69
CA ILE A 22 6.49 8.74 -0.81
C ILE A 22 7.26 8.66 0.50
N VAL A 23 7.30 7.48 1.12
CA VAL A 23 8.07 7.27 2.35
C VAL A 23 9.55 7.61 2.15
N SER A 24 10.14 7.17 1.04
CA SER A 24 11.54 7.44 0.73
C SER A 24 11.82 8.91 0.41
N TRP A 25 10.86 9.63 -0.18
CA TRP A 25 11.01 11.06 -0.47
C TRP A 25 10.92 11.93 0.77
N CYS A 26 10.02 11.60 1.69
CA CYS A 26 9.82 12.40 2.90
C CYS A 26 10.84 12.09 4.00
N TRP A 27 11.30 10.83 4.13
CA TRP A 27 12.15 10.40 5.25
C TRP A 27 13.46 9.71 4.84
N GLY A 28 13.75 9.57 3.54
CA GLY A 28 14.91 8.83 3.07
C GLY A 28 14.78 7.31 3.27
N GLN A 29 15.91 6.60 3.34
CA GLN A 29 15.91 5.15 3.55
C GLN A 29 15.59 4.79 5.00
N LEU A 30 14.45 4.14 5.21
CA LEU A 30 14.04 3.62 6.52
C LEU A 30 14.47 2.16 6.69
N GLY A 31 14.91 1.79 7.90
CA GLY A 31 15.22 0.40 8.25
C GLY A 31 13.98 -0.51 8.20
N ALA A 32 14.19 -1.82 8.05
CA ALA A 32 13.11 -2.80 7.77
C ALA A 32 11.94 -2.84 8.78
N ARG A 33 12.17 -2.35 10.00
CA ARG A 33 11.17 -2.29 11.08
C ARG A 33 10.59 -0.90 11.31
N ILE A 34 11.09 0.13 10.63
CA ILE A 34 10.60 1.50 10.79
C ILE A 34 9.49 1.69 9.76
N ARG A 35 8.25 1.79 10.25
CA ARG A 35 7.07 2.05 9.43
C ARG A 35 6.49 3.39 9.82
N VAL A 36 6.22 4.23 8.83
CA VAL A 36 5.62 5.56 9.00
C VAL A 36 4.26 5.60 8.32
N VAL A 37 3.35 6.39 8.89
CA VAL A 37 2.01 6.59 8.32
C VAL A 37 2.10 7.56 7.15
N ILE A 38 1.55 7.15 6.00
CA ILE A 38 1.41 8.03 4.82
C ILE A 38 0.14 8.88 5.02
N PRO A 39 0.18 10.19 4.75
CA PRO A 39 -1.00 11.05 4.87
C PRO A 39 -2.16 10.57 4.00
N ALA A 40 -3.38 10.71 4.50
CA ALA A 40 -4.59 10.16 3.87
C ALA A 40 -4.80 10.67 2.43
N CYS A 41 -4.51 11.94 2.16
CA CYS A 41 -4.62 12.52 0.82
C CYS A 41 -3.76 11.77 -0.22
N ALA A 42 -2.53 11.40 0.15
CA ALA A 42 -1.63 10.65 -0.71
C ALA A 42 -2.10 9.19 -0.88
N VAL A 43 -2.57 8.56 0.21
CA VAL A 43 -3.15 7.20 0.14
C VAL A 43 -4.34 7.16 -0.81
N LEU A 44 -5.26 8.13 -0.71
CA LEU A 44 -6.44 8.22 -1.57
C LEU A 44 -6.05 8.38 -3.03
N ARG A 45 -5.11 9.28 -3.34
CA ARG A 45 -4.59 9.44 -4.71
C ARG A 45 -4.00 8.13 -5.25
N ILE A 46 -3.13 7.47 -4.49
CA ILE A 46 -2.49 6.21 -4.91
C ILE A 46 -3.54 5.12 -5.17
N ARG A 47 -4.60 5.05 -4.36
CA ARG A 47 -5.69 4.07 -4.55
C ARG A 47 -6.55 4.37 -5.77
N GLN A 48 -6.69 5.65 -6.16
CA GLN A 48 -7.37 6.03 -7.40
C GLN A 48 -6.55 5.64 -8.63
N ASP A 49 -5.23 5.85 -8.59
CA ASP A 49 -4.35 5.57 -9.73
C ASP A 49 -4.10 4.05 -9.91
N PHE A 50 -4.11 3.31 -8.80
CA PHE A 50 -3.88 1.86 -8.79
C PHE A 50 -4.97 1.16 -7.95
N PRO A 51 -6.20 1.04 -8.46
CA PRO A 51 -7.31 0.51 -7.70
C PRO A 51 -7.14 -0.96 -7.33
N ASP A 52 -7.79 -1.35 -6.24
CA ASP A 52 -8.10 -2.74 -5.94
C ASP A 52 -9.52 -3.02 -6.47
N PRO A 53 -9.72 -3.98 -7.39
CA PRO A 53 -11.03 -4.27 -7.98
C PRO A 53 -12.03 -4.75 -6.93
N ASP A 54 -11.57 -5.41 -5.87
CA ASP A 54 -12.42 -5.88 -4.77
C ASP A 54 -12.52 -4.84 -3.64
N GLY A 55 -11.87 -3.67 -3.79
CA GLY A 55 -11.80 -2.63 -2.77
C GLY A 55 -11.04 -3.05 -1.51
N GLN A 56 -10.30 -4.16 -1.55
CA GLN A 56 -9.66 -4.74 -0.37
C GLN A 56 -8.31 -4.07 -0.11
N TYR A 57 -8.30 -3.12 0.82
CA TYR A 57 -7.07 -2.45 1.25
C TYR A 57 -6.75 -2.77 2.71
N VAL A 58 -5.52 -3.24 2.94
CA VAL A 58 -4.98 -3.35 4.29
C VAL A 58 -4.56 -1.96 4.77
N GLY A 59 -4.99 -1.57 5.97
CA GLY A 59 -4.57 -0.33 6.63
C GLY A 59 -3.09 -0.34 7.03
N PHE A 60 -2.68 0.70 7.76
CA PHE A 60 -1.33 0.76 8.32
C PHE A 60 -1.16 -0.30 9.41
N LEU A 61 -0.13 -1.15 9.26
CA LEU A 61 0.26 -2.14 10.27
C LEU A 61 1.60 -1.72 10.88
N PRO A 62 1.63 -1.35 12.17
CA PRO A 62 2.87 -1.02 12.86
C PRO A 62 3.75 -2.28 12.98
N SER A 63 5.06 -2.05 13.11
CA SER A 63 6.02 -3.13 13.27
C SER A 63 5.75 -3.93 14.54
N GLY A 64 5.48 -5.23 14.41
CA GLY A 64 5.27 -6.14 15.53
C GLY A 64 3.82 -6.39 15.94
N GLN A 65 2.85 -5.76 15.28
CA GLN A 65 1.43 -6.07 15.53
C GLN A 65 0.94 -7.18 14.58
N PRO A 66 0.35 -8.27 15.09
CA PRO A 66 -0.27 -9.28 14.24
C PRO A 66 -1.49 -8.69 13.52
N ARG A 67 -1.79 -9.22 12.33
CA ARG A 67 -3.07 -8.94 11.64
C ARG A 67 -4.19 -9.59 12.45
N LEU A 68 -4.78 -8.84 13.38
CA LEU A 68 -6.02 -9.26 14.01
C LEU A 68 -7.14 -9.22 12.95
N PRO A 69 -8.05 -10.22 12.92
CA PRO A 69 -9.26 -10.12 12.12
C PRO A 69 -10.03 -8.86 12.53
N LEU A 70 -10.55 -8.13 11.56
CA LEU A 70 -11.57 -7.11 11.81
C LEU A 70 -12.85 -7.88 12.18
N ASP A 71 -13.25 -7.86 13.45
CA ASP A 71 -14.57 -8.30 13.92
C ASP A 71 -15.67 -7.39 13.32
#